data_AF-A0A0P4VS20-F1
#
_entry.id   AF-A0A0P4VS20-F1
#
_cell.length_a   1.000
_cell.length_b   1.000
_cell.length_c   1.000
_cell.angle_alpha   90.00
_cell.angle_beta   90.00
_cell.angle_gamma   90.00
#
_symmetry.space_group_name_H-M   'P 1'
#
loop_
_entity.id
_entity.type
_entity.pdbx_description
1 polymer ?
#
loop_
_entity_poly.entity_id
_entity_poly.type
_entity_poly.pdbx_seq_one_letter_code
_entity_poly.pdbx_strand_id
1 'polypeptide(L)'
;MLRVLSCLCLLNVAAPPSLVFAFVSLISKEGWAGQEWRAWEEVEAILRQTTEARCSAALLTDAHTPSPPLLQSLGGWSVFVAGASCDGGNGTSSSHLVSLLRQVHQVRKRSWCLTVVVLVTATCPSFLAPLAEACMAARLLAGDTRLLLLLRGATYSSLAPLLAPHWPFTMATTLVLNMQGATQDSRATLYLYRPYTSEGPSLVRVKEWRGKPSTLNSTFLHRLHLLQDKFSDFHGAEVKVTAKPFPPYWLEGEEERGARDGHHGTDYLLLQAVASALNFSVAVVPTSDWNEVTEKVEKREAFMATIIYAVLPDRLKRYSFSYPYEYASPTFCMNKPLLRPQFLSLYYPLTNEVWLSILLALVLVPLVLVKMTSWLRDDPSSGQTSPLVDEVVRTLLGQNLSVGCRSMGTRARLVLGAWLIFALVIGAAYRGNLTAFLTIPKYPPRPETLPQLVEVVDRVTMPPYGAQFRDFYSQSDSYVFKALAQRMDLVGSAEEGLRQASDK
;
A
#
# COMPACT_ATOMS: atom_id res chain seq x y z
N MET A 1 -15.06 1.39 -28.90
CA MET A 1 -13.82 2.07 -28.42
C MET A 1 -13.52 1.78 -26.94
N LEU A 2 -13.79 0.56 -26.45
CA LEU A 2 -13.49 0.16 -25.06
C LEU A 2 -13.10 -1.34 -24.92
N ARG A 3 -12.67 -1.97 -26.03
CA ARG A 3 -12.15 -3.36 -26.03
C ARG A 3 -10.78 -3.52 -26.70
N VAL A 4 -10.11 -2.42 -27.07
CA VAL A 4 -8.78 -2.42 -27.68
C VAL A 4 -7.67 -2.04 -26.69
N LEU A 5 -8.01 -1.49 -25.51
CA LEU A 5 -7.04 -1.10 -24.49
C LEU A 5 -6.58 -2.24 -23.55
N SER A 6 -7.27 -3.39 -23.50
CA SER A 6 -6.83 -4.53 -22.69
C SER A 6 -5.79 -5.44 -23.36
N CYS A 7 -5.52 -5.28 -24.67
CA CYS A 7 -4.49 -6.07 -25.36
C CYS A 7 -3.13 -5.37 -25.47
N LEU A 8 -3.03 -4.07 -25.14
CA LEU A 8 -1.79 -3.30 -25.26
C LEU A 8 -0.86 -3.39 -24.03
N CYS A 9 -1.29 -4.00 -22.92
CA CYS A 9 -0.41 -4.27 -21.77
C CYS A 9 0.34 -5.61 -21.86
N LEU A 10 0.06 -6.45 -22.86
CA LEU A 10 0.74 -7.75 -23.07
C LEU A 10 1.83 -7.71 -24.16
N LEU A 11 2.04 -6.55 -24.80
CA LEU A 11 3.04 -6.33 -25.84
C LEU A 11 3.78 -5.00 -25.61
N ASN A 12 4.67 -4.99 -24.61
CA ASN A 12 5.90 -4.19 -24.67
C ASN A 12 7.04 -5.21 -24.63
N VAL A 13 7.24 -5.91 -25.75
CA VAL A 13 8.29 -5.60 -26.72
C VAL A 13 9.64 -5.49 -26.02
N ALA A 14 10.38 -6.59 -26.13
CA ALA A 14 11.82 -6.67 -26.10
C ALA A 14 12.47 -5.36 -26.55
N ALA A 15 12.97 -4.59 -25.58
CA ALA A 15 14.01 -3.62 -25.86
C ALA A 15 15.30 -4.42 -26.12
N PRO A 16 15.98 -4.24 -27.26
CA PRO A 16 17.26 -4.89 -27.49
C PRO A 16 18.28 -4.37 -26.47
N PRO A 17 19.19 -5.21 -25.94
CA PRO A 17 20.32 -4.74 -25.13
C PRO A 17 21.36 -4.12 -26.06
N SER A 18 21.02 -2.97 -26.63
CA SER A 18 21.91 -2.23 -27.54
C SER A 18 21.69 -0.75 -27.31
N LEU A 19 22.09 -0.23 -26.15
CA LEU A 19 22.24 1.22 -25.91
C LEU A 19 23.03 1.52 -24.61
N VAL A 20 24.15 0.81 -24.37
CA VAL A 20 25.29 1.28 -23.51
C VAL A 20 26.66 0.79 -24.06
N PHE A 21 26.72 0.21 -25.27
CA PHE A 21 27.99 -0.23 -25.85
C PHE A 21 28.74 0.94 -26.50
N ALA A 22 29.57 1.60 -25.72
CA ALA A 22 30.69 2.38 -26.21
C ALA A 22 31.89 2.16 -25.28
N PHE A 23 33.02 1.75 -25.86
CA PHE A 23 34.31 1.39 -25.24
C PHE A 23 34.27 0.09 -24.41
N VAL A 24 35.02 -0.98 -24.68
CA VAL A 24 36.42 -1.10 -25.10
C VAL A 24 36.58 -2.42 -25.88
N SER A 25 37.15 -2.33 -27.08
CA SER A 25 37.70 -3.46 -27.84
C SER A 25 39.14 -3.75 -27.44
N LEU A 26 39.54 -5.02 -27.60
CA LEU A 26 40.93 -5.52 -27.68
C LEU A 26 41.75 -5.53 -26.39
N ILE A 27 41.67 -6.62 -25.63
CA ILE A 27 42.80 -7.10 -24.83
C ILE A 27 42.95 -8.62 -25.05
N SER A 28 44.18 -8.98 -25.42
CA SER A 28 44.70 -10.32 -25.72
C SER A 28 44.42 -11.35 -24.61
N LYS A 29 44.27 -12.62 -25.02
CA LYS A 29 44.20 -13.83 -24.15
C LYS A 29 45.49 -14.09 -23.36
N GLU A 30 46.51 -13.26 -23.49
CA GLU A 30 47.85 -13.50 -22.92
C GLU A 30 48.00 -12.72 -21.61
N GLY A 31 47.77 -13.40 -20.48
CA GLY A 31 48.03 -12.82 -19.16
C GLY A 31 47.41 -13.59 -17.99
N TRP A 32 46.44 -14.46 -18.24
CA TRP A 32 45.74 -15.19 -17.17
C TRP A 32 46.45 -16.50 -16.85
N ALA A 33 47.06 -16.60 -15.66
CA ALA A 33 47.58 -17.86 -15.14
C ALA A 33 46.44 -18.88 -14.97
N GLY A 34 46.62 -20.09 -15.50
CA GLY A 34 45.57 -21.09 -15.77
C GLY A 34 44.72 -21.63 -14.59
N GLN A 35 44.82 -21.07 -13.39
CA GLN A 35 43.91 -21.34 -12.26
C GLN A 35 42.66 -20.43 -12.29
N GLU A 36 42.81 -19.15 -12.66
CA GLU A 36 41.70 -18.19 -12.64
C GLU A 36 40.69 -18.48 -13.76
N TRP A 37 41.18 -18.90 -14.92
CA TRP A 37 40.35 -19.28 -16.06
C TRP A 37 39.35 -20.41 -15.75
N ARG A 38 39.76 -21.42 -14.97
CA ARG A 38 38.92 -22.59 -14.65
C ARG A 38 37.76 -22.27 -13.73
N ALA A 39 37.96 -21.38 -12.75
CA ALA A 39 36.88 -20.94 -11.86
C ALA A 39 35.79 -20.20 -12.65
N TRP A 40 36.17 -19.43 -13.68
CA TRP A 40 35.20 -18.70 -14.50
C TRP A 40 34.40 -19.59 -15.43
N GLU A 41 34.98 -20.66 -16.00
CA GLU A 41 34.22 -21.66 -16.76
C GLU A 41 33.16 -22.38 -15.90
N GLU A 42 33.48 -22.66 -14.63
CA GLU A 42 32.55 -23.29 -13.68
C GLU A 42 31.41 -22.34 -13.30
N VAL A 43 31.75 -21.09 -13.01
CA VAL A 43 30.78 -20.02 -12.72
C VAL A 43 29.87 -19.80 -13.92
N GLU A 44 30.43 -19.69 -15.12
CA GLU A 44 29.67 -19.57 -16.36
C GLU A 44 28.72 -20.75 -16.59
N ALA A 45 29.15 -21.99 -16.32
CA ALA A 45 28.28 -23.16 -16.46
C ALA A 45 27.11 -23.15 -15.47
N ILE A 46 27.35 -22.76 -14.21
CA ILE A 46 26.31 -22.58 -13.19
C ILE A 46 25.33 -21.50 -13.64
N LEU A 47 25.86 -20.37 -14.12
CA LEU A 47 25.10 -19.19 -14.47
C LEU A 47 24.25 -19.38 -15.74
N ARG A 48 24.83 -19.94 -16.81
CA ARG A 48 24.14 -20.27 -18.08
C ARG A 48 22.91 -21.14 -17.88
N GLN A 49 22.95 -22.03 -16.89
CA GLN A 49 21.89 -22.99 -16.63
C GLN A 49 20.98 -22.59 -15.45
N THR A 50 21.30 -21.50 -14.72
CA THR A 50 20.47 -20.95 -13.62
C THR A 50 19.77 -19.65 -13.95
N THR A 51 20.23 -18.89 -14.95
CA THR A 51 19.54 -17.69 -15.42
C THR A 51 18.47 -18.06 -16.44
N GLU A 52 17.22 -17.94 -16.01
CA GLU A 52 16.09 -17.90 -16.92
C GLU A 52 16.15 -16.63 -17.79
N ALA A 53 15.49 -16.63 -18.95
CA ALA A 53 15.50 -15.53 -19.91
C ALA A 53 15.00 -14.16 -19.37
N ARG A 54 14.49 -14.11 -18.13
CA ARG A 54 14.00 -12.90 -17.44
C ARG A 54 14.82 -12.51 -16.20
N CYS A 55 15.90 -13.24 -15.88
CA CYS A 55 16.80 -12.91 -14.79
C CYS A 55 17.93 -11.99 -15.26
N SER A 56 18.25 -10.99 -14.44
CA SER A 56 19.49 -10.22 -14.59
C SER A 56 20.58 -10.82 -13.71
N ALA A 57 21.83 -10.58 -14.06
CA ALA A 57 22.95 -10.94 -13.22
C ALA A 57 23.94 -9.78 -13.13
N ALA A 58 24.55 -9.67 -11.95
CA ALA A 58 25.54 -8.66 -11.63
C ALA A 58 26.76 -9.37 -11.04
N LEU A 59 27.93 -9.10 -11.61
CA LEU A 59 29.19 -9.62 -11.12
C LEU A 59 29.91 -8.53 -10.33
N LEU A 60 30.33 -8.82 -9.11
CA LEU A 60 31.15 -7.96 -8.25
C LEU A 60 32.49 -8.66 -8.01
N THR A 61 33.59 -7.97 -8.28
CA THR A 61 34.96 -8.50 -8.12
C THR A 61 35.79 -7.53 -7.29
N ASP A 62 36.85 -8.01 -6.63
CA ASP A 62 37.80 -7.12 -5.97
C ASP A 62 38.58 -6.24 -6.98
N ALA A 63 39.25 -5.19 -6.52
CA ALA A 63 39.97 -4.25 -7.39
C ALA A 63 41.17 -4.88 -8.10
N HIS A 64 41.61 -6.04 -7.61
CA HIS A 64 42.83 -6.71 -8.02
C HIS A 64 42.57 -7.85 -9.00
N THR A 65 41.32 -8.26 -9.19
CA THR A 65 40.91 -9.31 -10.12
C THR A 65 40.44 -8.70 -11.44
N PRO A 66 41.17 -8.95 -12.55
CA PRO A 66 40.76 -8.44 -13.85
C PRO A 66 39.40 -9.01 -14.27
N SER A 67 38.61 -8.22 -15.00
CA SER A 67 37.29 -8.64 -15.49
C SER A 67 37.43 -9.76 -16.53
N PRO A 68 36.68 -10.87 -16.43
CA PRO A 68 36.80 -11.97 -17.40
C PRO A 68 36.18 -11.60 -18.75
N PRO A 69 36.85 -11.89 -19.88
CA PRO A 69 36.33 -11.58 -21.22
C PRO A 69 35.10 -12.43 -21.62
N LEU A 70 34.91 -13.62 -21.04
CA LEU A 70 33.81 -14.54 -21.38
C LEU A 70 32.43 -14.08 -20.89
N LEU A 71 32.37 -13.29 -19.81
CA LEU A 71 31.11 -12.80 -19.22
C LEU A 71 30.37 -11.76 -20.07
N GLN A 72 31.04 -11.20 -21.09
CA GLN A 72 30.41 -10.34 -22.10
C GLN A 72 29.62 -11.15 -23.15
N SER A 73 29.87 -12.46 -23.27
CA SER A 73 29.23 -13.34 -24.28
C SER A 73 27.86 -13.88 -23.87
N LEU A 74 27.50 -13.76 -22.59
CA LEU A 74 26.18 -14.07 -22.06
C LEU A 74 25.23 -12.90 -22.33
N GLY A 75 24.68 -12.84 -23.54
CA GLY A 75 23.74 -11.79 -23.94
C GLY A 75 22.62 -11.59 -22.92
N GLY A 76 22.55 -10.40 -22.32
CA GLY A 76 21.55 -10.00 -21.31
C GLY A 76 22.12 -9.66 -19.92
N TRP A 77 23.43 -9.80 -19.71
CA TRP A 77 24.08 -9.61 -18.40
C TRP A 77 24.69 -8.21 -18.26
N SER A 78 24.45 -7.55 -17.13
CA SER A 78 25.11 -6.30 -16.76
C SER A 78 26.28 -6.60 -15.81
N VAL A 79 27.51 -6.57 -16.31
CA VAL A 79 28.72 -6.83 -15.53
C VAL A 79 29.15 -5.55 -14.80
N PHE A 80 29.28 -5.59 -13.47
CA PHE A 80 29.59 -4.43 -12.63
C PHE A 80 30.88 -4.64 -11.82
N VAL A 81 32.03 -4.42 -12.44
CA VAL A 81 33.33 -4.56 -11.76
C VAL A 81 33.46 -3.48 -10.67
N ALA A 82 33.51 -3.88 -9.40
CA ALA A 82 33.47 -2.98 -8.25
C ALA A 82 34.52 -3.37 -7.22
N GLY A 83 35.74 -2.91 -7.43
CA GLY A 83 36.85 -3.22 -6.55
C GLY A 83 36.90 -2.38 -5.29
N ALA A 84 36.93 -3.00 -4.11
CA ALA A 84 37.34 -2.35 -2.87
C ALA A 84 38.73 -2.85 -2.45
N SER A 85 39.59 -1.93 -2.02
CA SER A 85 40.89 -2.26 -1.40
C SER A 85 40.68 -2.98 -0.08
N CYS A 86 41.50 -4.00 0.18
CA CYS A 86 41.47 -4.78 1.42
C CYS A 86 42.02 -4.04 2.64
N ASP A 87 42.79 -2.96 2.40
CA ASP A 87 43.26 -2.06 3.44
C ASP A 87 42.13 -1.08 3.77
N GLY A 88 41.66 -1.11 5.02
CA GLY A 88 40.52 -0.34 5.55
C GLY A 88 40.71 1.19 5.61
N GLY A 89 41.44 1.78 4.66
CA GLY A 89 41.95 3.14 4.74
C GLY A 89 41.10 4.27 4.14
N ASN A 90 40.11 4.02 3.27
CA ASN A 90 39.46 5.12 2.56
C ASN A 90 37.92 4.97 2.49
N GLY A 91 37.20 5.84 3.21
CA GLY A 91 35.73 5.97 3.14
C GLY A 91 35.18 6.34 1.75
N THR A 92 36.05 6.66 0.78
CA THR A 92 35.69 6.84 -0.63
C THR A 92 35.39 5.52 -1.34
N SER A 93 35.97 4.39 -0.91
CA SER A 93 35.74 3.07 -1.50
C SER A 93 34.34 2.52 -1.16
N SER A 94 33.89 2.69 0.09
CA SER A 94 32.57 2.22 0.54
C SER A 94 31.43 3.03 -0.08
N SER A 95 31.57 4.35 -0.20
CA SER A 95 30.56 5.21 -0.84
C SER A 95 30.42 4.93 -2.34
N HIS A 96 31.54 4.69 -3.04
CA HIS A 96 31.52 4.26 -4.43
C HIS A 96 30.82 2.91 -4.60
N LEU A 97 31.15 1.93 -3.75
CA LEU A 97 30.53 0.60 -3.77
C LEU A 97 29.02 0.67 -3.51
N VAL A 98 28.57 1.46 -2.53
CA VAL A 98 27.13 1.70 -2.29
C VAL A 98 26.46 2.33 -3.52
N SER A 99 27.10 3.30 -4.18
CA SER A 99 26.53 3.94 -5.37
C SER A 99 26.34 2.95 -6.53
N LEU A 100 27.31 2.05 -6.73
CA LEU A 100 27.23 0.98 -7.72
C LEU A 100 26.12 0.00 -7.39
N LEU A 101 26.05 -0.47 -6.13
CA LEU A 101 25.01 -1.40 -5.70
C LEU A 101 23.61 -0.78 -5.81
N ARG A 102 23.46 0.55 -5.68
CA ARG A 102 22.18 1.23 -5.97
C ARG A 102 21.80 1.16 -7.45
N GLN A 103 22.75 1.21 -8.37
CA GLN A 103 22.48 0.99 -9.80
C GLN A 103 22.03 -0.44 -10.04
N VAL A 104 22.69 -1.43 -9.43
CA VAL A 104 22.27 -2.84 -9.50
C VAL A 104 20.86 -3.03 -8.91
N HIS A 105 20.54 -2.34 -7.82
CA HIS A 105 19.19 -2.34 -7.26
C HIS A 105 18.13 -1.78 -8.24
N GLN A 106 18.47 -0.81 -9.09
CA GLN A 106 17.55 -0.34 -10.14
C GLN A 106 17.34 -1.38 -11.24
N VAL A 107 18.38 -2.14 -11.61
CA VAL A 107 18.26 -3.29 -12.52
C VAL A 107 17.34 -4.34 -11.92
N ARG A 108 17.47 -4.61 -10.61
CA ARG A 108 16.59 -5.52 -9.89
C ARG A 108 15.12 -5.10 -9.98
N LYS A 109 14.80 -3.81 -9.81
CA LYS A 109 13.41 -3.32 -9.92
C LYS A 109 12.78 -3.54 -11.29
N ARG A 110 13.60 -3.77 -12.34
CA ARG A 110 13.15 -4.00 -13.72
C ARG A 110 13.22 -5.47 -14.14
N SER A 111 13.84 -6.34 -13.33
CA SER A 111 14.03 -7.76 -13.60
C SER A 111 13.23 -8.62 -12.62
N TRP A 112 12.88 -9.84 -13.04
CA TRP A 112 12.07 -10.75 -12.22
C TRP A 112 12.92 -11.46 -11.15
N CYS A 113 14.23 -11.58 -11.40
CA CYS A 113 15.20 -12.24 -10.54
C CYS A 113 16.56 -11.60 -10.76
N LEU A 114 17.35 -11.46 -9.70
CA LEU A 114 18.72 -10.95 -9.77
C LEU A 114 19.69 -11.98 -9.17
N THR A 115 20.67 -12.42 -9.96
CA THR A 115 21.78 -13.23 -9.45
C THR A 115 23.01 -12.35 -9.28
N VAL A 116 23.42 -12.12 -8.05
CA VAL A 116 24.63 -11.38 -7.71
C VAL A 116 25.75 -12.38 -7.48
N VAL A 117 26.77 -12.33 -8.32
CA VAL A 117 27.96 -13.15 -8.19
C VAL A 117 29.04 -12.28 -7.57
N VAL A 118 29.57 -12.69 -6.43
CA VAL A 118 30.64 -11.99 -5.74
C VAL A 118 31.85 -12.88 -5.74
N LEU A 119 32.92 -12.39 -6.35
CA LEU A 119 34.23 -13.03 -6.25
C LEU A 119 34.98 -12.46 -5.06
N VAL A 120 35.31 -13.32 -4.10
CA VAL A 120 36.13 -12.96 -2.93
C VAL A 120 37.37 -13.84 -2.96
N THR A 121 38.51 -13.25 -3.29
CA THR A 121 39.79 -13.97 -3.32
C THR A 121 40.26 -14.32 -1.90
N ALA A 122 41.04 -15.41 -1.79
CA ALA A 122 41.56 -15.97 -0.53
C ALA A 122 42.31 -14.98 0.37
N THR A 123 42.75 -13.86 -0.21
CA THR A 123 43.66 -12.89 0.39
C THR A 123 42.94 -11.83 1.23
N CYS A 124 41.61 -11.70 1.16
CA CYS A 124 40.89 -10.60 1.83
C CYS A 124 39.50 -10.99 2.38
N PRO A 125 39.41 -11.79 3.45
CA PRO A 125 38.14 -12.04 4.15
C PRO A 125 37.51 -10.77 4.74
N SER A 126 38.32 -9.72 4.96
CA SER A 126 37.87 -8.39 5.41
C SER A 126 36.92 -7.68 4.45
N PHE A 127 36.83 -8.09 3.18
CA PHE A 127 35.92 -7.49 2.20
C PHE A 127 34.44 -7.85 2.42
N LEU A 128 34.16 -8.98 3.08
CA LEU A 128 32.78 -9.45 3.25
C LEU A 128 31.96 -8.56 4.19
N ALA A 129 32.59 -7.95 5.20
CA ALA A 129 31.91 -7.02 6.11
C ALA A 129 31.50 -5.70 5.43
N PRO A 130 32.39 -4.94 4.77
CA PRO A 130 32.03 -3.75 3.98
C PRO A 130 31.03 -4.06 2.85
N LEU A 131 31.14 -5.23 2.22
CA LEU A 131 30.19 -5.66 1.20
C LEU A 131 28.80 -5.90 1.79
N ALA A 132 28.71 -6.56 2.94
CA ALA A 132 27.46 -6.77 3.64
C ALA A 132 26.80 -5.43 4.02
N GLU A 133 27.57 -4.52 4.62
CA GLU A 133 27.11 -3.16 4.94
C GLU A 133 26.61 -2.42 3.70
N ALA A 134 27.35 -2.48 2.59
CA ALA A 134 26.95 -1.82 1.37
C ALA A 134 25.73 -2.47 0.70
N CYS A 135 25.59 -3.81 0.76
CA CYS A 135 24.40 -4.51 0.29
C CYS A 135 23.15 -4.10 1.08
N MET A 136 23.31 -3.88 2.39
CA MET A 136 22.24 -3.33 3.24
C MET A 136 21.92 -1.88 2.87
N ALA A 137 22.93 -1.02 2.78
CA ALA A 137 22.76 0.39 2.44
C ALA A 137 22.16 0.61 1.03
N ALA A 138 22.49 -0.27 0.07
CA ALA A 138 21.93 -0.25 -1.28
C ALA A 138 20.63 -1.05 -1.43
N ARG A 139 20.20 -1.78 -0.38
CA ARG A 139 19.00 -2.64 -0.37
C ARG A 139 18.94 -3.63 -1.53
N LEU A 140 20.09 -4.22 -1.84
CA LEU A 140 20.22 -5.12 -2.98
C LEU A 140 19.47 -6.44 -2.77
N LEU A 141 19.40 -6.91 -1.52
CA LEU A 141 18.99 -8.27 -1.18
C LEU A 141 17.50 -8.32 -0.79
N ALA A 142 16.75 -9.22 -1.42
CA ALA A 142 15.46 -9.73 -0.94
C ALA A 142 15.34 -11.21 -1.34
N GLY A 143 14.16 -11.83 -1.12
CA GLY A 143 13.92 -13.25 -1.37
C GLY A 143 14.36 -13.72 -2.76
N ASP A 144 14.12 -12.92 -3.80
CA ASP A 144 14.41 -13.29 -5.19
C ASP A 144 15.87 -12.99 -5.61
N THR A 145 16.67 -12.41 -4.70
CA THR A 145 18.09 -12.16 -4.95
C THR A 145 18.90 -13.39 -4.59
N ARG A 146 19.55 -13.98 -5.59
CA ARG A 146 20.48 -15.10 -5.41
C ARG A 146 21.89 -14.57 -5.25
N LEU A 147 22.60 -15.00 -4.22
CA LEU A 147 23.97 -14.59 -3.97
C LEU A 147 24.90 -15.79 -4.20
N LEU A 148 25.86 -15.66 -5.12
CA LEU A 148 26.89 -16.67 -5.34
C LEU A 148 28.23 -16.11 -4.86
N LEU A 149 28.73 -16.62 -3.74
CA LEU A 149 30.03 -16.28 -3.18
C LEU A 149 31.07 -17.28 -3.68
N LEU A 150 32.10 -16.78 -4.37
CA LEU A 150 33.24 -17.56 -4.83
C LEU A 150 34.41 -17.32 -3.89
N LEU A 151 34.81 -18.36 -3.15
CA LEU A 151 35.91 -18.33 -2.19
C LEU A 151 37.04 -19.23 -2.65
N ARG A 152 38.29 -18.77 -2.47
CA ARG A 152 39.49 -19.53 -2.81
C ARG A 152 40.21 -19.94 -1.53
N GLY A 153 40.61 -21.20 -1.42
CA GLY A 153 41.51 -21.70 -0.37
C GLY A 153 40.97 -21.64 1.07
N ALA A 154 39.71 -21.31 1.30
CA ALA A 154 39.14 -21.25 2.65
C ALA A 154 38.87 -22.66 3.19
N THR A 155 39.05 -22.87 4.49
CA THR A 155 38.66 -24.12 5.17
C THR A 155 37.20 -24.08 5.59
N TYR A 156 36.50 -25.23 5.58
CA TYR A 156 35.07 -25.28 5.92
C TYR A 156 34.76 -24.69 7.31
N SER A 157 35.63 -24.94 8.30
CA SER A 157 35.50 -24.41 9.66
C SER A 157 35.54 -22.88 9.73
N SER A 158 36.19 -22.21 8.78
CA SER A 158 36.26 -20.74 8.75
C SER A 158 35.13 -20.10 7.94
N LEU A 159 34.30 -20.87 7.22
CA LEU A 159 33.25 -20.31 6.37
C LEU A 159 31.98 -19.91 7.14
N ALA A 160 31.48 -20.76 8.04
CA ALA A 160 30.24 -20.47 8.77
C ALA A 160 30.36 -19.23 9.67
N PRO A 161 31.44 -19.08 10.48
CA PRO A 161 31.61 -17.91 11.35
C PRO A 161 31.80 -16.61 10.57
N LEU A 162 32.20 -16.69 9.31
CA LEU A 162 32.47 -15.53 8.46
C LEU A 162 31.19 -14.99 7.81
N LEU A 163 30.20 -15.86 7.55
CA LEU A 163 28.91 -15.47 6.96
C LEU A 163 27.83 -15.19 8.01
N ALA A 164 27.81 -15.95 9.11
CA ALA A 164 26.83 -15.83 10.18
C ALA A 164 26.60 -14.41 10.74
N PRO A 165 27.64 -13.56 10.97
CA PRO A 165 27.42 -12.22 11.52
C PRO A 165 26.79 -11.24 10.52
N HIS A 166 26.75 -11.59 9.23
CA HIS A 166 26.30 -10.68 8.17
C HIS A 166 24.92 -11.05 7.66
N TRP A 167 23.89 -10.34 8.16
CA TRP A 167 22.48 -10.49 7.78
C TRP A 167 22.21 -10.65 6.27
N PRO A 168 22.80 -9.83 5.38
CA PRO A 168 22.79 -10.05 3.93
C PRO A 168 22.97 -11.49 3.46
N PHE A 169 23.99 -12.16 3.99
CA PHE A 169 24.42 -13.46 3.50
C PHE A 169 23.61 -14.58 4.13
N THR A 170 23.10 -14.36 5.34
CA THR A 170 22.22 -15.33 6.00
C THR A 170 20.81 -15.30 5.41
N MET A 171 20.32 -14.13 5.01
CA MET A 171 18.93 -13.94 4.57
C MET A 171 18.72 -13.99 3.06
N ALA A 172 19.73 -13.75 2.23
CA ALA A 172 19.67 -14.06 0.80
C ALA A 172 19.93 -15.56 0.52
N THR A 173 19.45 -16.08 -0.62
CA THR A 173 19.77 -17.44 -1.04
C THR A 173 21.25 -17.51 -1.45
N THR A 174 22.09 -17.80 -0.47
CA THR A 174 23.56 -17.72 -0.58
C THR A 174 24.15 -19.09 -0.87
N LEU A 175 24.74 -19.21 -2.05
CA LEU A 175 25.55 -20.33 -2.50
C LEU A 175 27.02 -19.96 -2.35
N VAL A 176 27.81 -20.85 -1.77
CA VAL A 176 29.23 -20.62 -1.54
C VAL A 176 30.00 -21.69 -2.30
N LEU A 177 30.73 -21.29 -3.34
CA LEU A 177 31.63 -22.17 -4.06
C LEU A 177 33.06 -21.95 -3.54
N ASN A 178 33.61 -22.98 -2.90
CA ASN A 178 34.95 -22.97 -2.35
C ASN A 178 35.90 -23.79 -3.23
N MET A 179 36.94 -23.14 -3.76
CA MET A 179 37.94 -23.73 -4.65
C MET A 179 39.27 -23.93 -3.92
N GLN A 180 39.75 -25.17 -3.81
CA GLN A 180 41.04 -25.53 -3.20
C GLN A 180 41.96 -26.24 -4.22
N GLY A 181 43.28 -26.00 -4.16
CA GLY A 181 44.29 -26.79 -4.89
C GLY A 181 44.91 -26.14 -6.15
N ALA A 182 46.11 -26.62 -6.52
CA ALA A 182 46.89 -26.19 -7.69
C ALA A 182 46.80 -27.17 -8.86
N THR A 183 46.50 -26.62 -10.05
CA THR A 183 46.57 -27.10 -11.46
C THR A 183 46.21 -28.54 -11.85
N GLN A 184 46.40 -29.58 -11.02
CA GLN A 184 46.03 -30.98 -11.33
C GLN A 184 45.09 -31.61 -10.30
N ASP A 185 44.99 -31.10 -9.07
CA ASP A 185 44.13 -31.64 -8.01
C ASP A 185 43.20 -30.57 -7.42
N SER A 186 42.48 -29.87 -8.30
CA SER A 186 41.51 -28.84 -7.91
C SER A 186 40.26 -29.48 -7.31
N ARG A 187 39.93 -29.08 -6.08
CA ARG A 187 38.71 -29.42 -5.35
C ARG A 187 37.78 -28.23 -5.33
N ALA A 188 36.66 -28.33 -6.02
CA ALA A 188 35.57 -27.37 -5.93
C ALA A 188 34.52 -27.93 -4.97
N THR A 189 34.05 -27.17 -3.99
CA THR A 189 32.96 -27.62 -3.11
C THR A 189 31.89 -26.55 -3.04
N LEU A 190 30.66 -26.91 -3.37
CA LEU A 190 29.49 -26.06 -3.25
C LEU A 190 28.81 -26.28 -1.91
N TYR A 191 28.64 -25.19 -1.18
CA TYR A 191 27.88 -25.13 0.06
C TYR A 191 26.65 -24.25 -0.11
N LEU A 192 25.57 -24.60 0.58
CA LEU A 192 24.38 -23.79 0.72
C LEU A 192 24.29 -23.34 2.18
N TYR A 193 24.19 -22.03 2.40
CA TYR A 193 23.99 -21.51 3.74
C TYR A 193 22.52 -21.64 4.14
N ARG A 194 22.23 -22.38 5.22
CA ARG A 194 20.91 -22.49 5.81
C ARG A 194 20.87 -21.75 7.15
N PRO A 195 20.13 -20.64 7.26
CA PRO A 195 20.06 -19.88 8.51
C PRO A 195 19.31 -20.63 9.61
N TYR A 196 18.35 -21.48 9.22
CA TYR A 196 17.53 -22.27 10.13
C TYR A 196 17.71 -23.75 9.83
N THR A 197 18.15 -24.52 10.81
CA THR A 197 18.14 -26.00 10.83
C THR A 197 17.89 -26.48 12.26
N SER A 198 17.60 -27.76 12.46
CA SER A 198 17.41 -28.35 13.80
C SER A 198 18.62 -28.19 14.74
N GLU A 199 19.82 -27.98 14.18
CA GLU A 199 21.08 -27.80 14.94
C GLU A 199 21.58 -26.34 14.90
N GLY A 200 20.77 -25.40 14.37
CA GLY A 200 21.13 -23.99 14.21
C GLY A 200 21.62 -23.62 12.80
N PRO A 201 22.23 -22.44 12.59
CA PRO A 201 22.72 -22.03 11.29
C PRO A 201 23.88 -22.91 10.82
N SER A 202 23.75 -23.51 9.64
CA SER A 202 24.77 -24.44 9.12
C SER A 202 24.99 -24.30 7.62
N LEU A 203 26.22 -24.61 7.18
CA LEU A 203 26.58 -24.69 5.77
C LEU A 203 26.43 -26.13 5.29
N VAL A 204 25.38 -26.41 4.52
CA VAL A 204 25.17 -27.75 3.99
C VAL A 204 26.04 -27.94 2.75
N ARG A 205 26.92 -28.95 2.77
CA ARG A 205 27.68 -29.34 1.57
C ARG A 205 26.74 -29.95 0.55
N VAL A 206 26.55 -29.27 -0.58
CA VAL A 206 25.66 -29.72 -1.66
C VAL A 206 26.41 -30.68 -2.60
N LYS A 207 27.63 -30.33 -2.99
CA LYS A 207 28.43 -31.15 -3.91
C LYS A 207 29.91 -30.83 -3.81
N GLU A 208 30.74 -31.82 -4.11
CA GLU A 208 32.20 -31.69 -4.22
C GLU A 208 32.63 -32.25 -5.58
N TRP A 209 33.52 -31.53 -6.26
CA TRP A 209 34.16 -31.94 -7.51
C TRP A 209 35.67 -32.08 -7.27
N ARG A 210 36.26 -33.14 -7.83
CA ARG A 210 37.70 -33.41 -7.83
C ARG A 210 38.17 -33.57 -9.27
N GLY A 211 39.19 -32.80 -9.69
CA GLY A 211 39.78 -32.88 -11.03
C GLY A 211 39.07 -32.03 -12.09
N LYS A 212 39.09 -32.44 -13.38
CA LYS A 212 38.36 -31.75 -14.46
C LYS A 212 36.85 -31.85 -14.22
N PRO A 213 36.09 -30.75 -14.29
CA PRO A 213 34.67 -30.77 -14.02
C PRO A 213 33.96 -31.63 -15.07
N SER A 214 33.28 -32.69 -14.60
CA SER A 214 32.20 -33.28 -15.38
C SER A 214 31.07 -32.26 -15.42
N THR A 215 30.57 -32.00 -16.63
CA THR A 215 29.41 -31.15 -16.92
C THR A 215 28.35 -31.28 -15.82
N LEU A 216 27.89 -30.15 -15.29
CA LEU A 216 26.78 -30.10 -14.34
C LEU A 216 25.56 -30.74 -15.00
N ASN A 217 25.22 -31.98 -14.61
CA ASN A 217 24.03 -32.65 -15.14
C ASN A 217 22.77 -31.82 -14.84
N SER A 218 21.86 -31.69 -15.79
CA SER A 218 20.60 -30.94 -15.68
C SER A 218 19.76 -31.32 -14.45
N THR A 219 19.84 -32.57 -14.01
CA THR A 219 19.18 -33.08 -12.79
C THR A 219 19.73 -32.54 -11.48
N PHE A 220 21.00 -32.14 -11.45
CA PHE A 220 21.62 -31.48 -10.29
C PHE A 220 21.09 -30.06 -10.14
N LEU A 221 20.92 -29.36 -11.26
CA LEU A 221 20.42 -27.98 -11.27
C LEU A 221 18.95 -27.87 -10.97
N HIS A 222 18.14 -28.82 -11.44
CA HIS A 222 16.75 -28.89 -11.01
C HIS A 222 16.63 -29.09 -9.49
N ARG A 223 17.50 -29.93 -8.91
CA ARG A 223 17.62 -30.08 -7.45
C ARG A 223 18.11 -28.81 -6.77
N LEU A 224 19.04 -28.07 -7.38
CA LEU A 224 19.51 -26.80 -6.86
C LEU A 224 18.40 -25.75 -6.84
N HIS A 225 17.55 -25.74 -7.86
CA HIS A 225 16.37 -24.88 -7.93
C HIS A 225 15.37 -25.21 -6.81
N LEU A 226 15.14 -26.50 -6.54
CA LEU A 226 14.32 -26.97 -5.41
C LEU A 226 14.94 -26.66 -4.04
N LEU A 227 16.26 -26.49 -3.97
CA LEU A 227 16.99 -26.14 -2.74
C LEU A 227 17.04 -24.62 -2.48
N GLN A 228 16.50 -23.78 -3.39
CA GLN A 228 16.52 -22.32 -3.24
C GLN A 228 15.44 -21.77 -2.30
N ASP A 229 14.34 -22.52 -2.09
CA ASP A 229 13.31 -22.18 -1.09
C ASP A 229 13.76 -22.56 0.32
N LYS A 230 14.82 -21.91 0.79
CA LYS A 230 15.40 -22.13 2.13
C LYS A 230 14.49 -21.69 3.29
N PHE A 231 13.34 -21.10 2.99
CA PHE A 231 12.35 -20.61 3.96
C PHE A 231 11.04 -21.40 3.89
N SER A 232 11.03 -22.60 3.30
CA SER A 232 9.85 -23.48 3.32
C SER A 232 9.59 -24.05 4.73
N ASP A 233 10.62 -24.17 5.56
CA ASP A 233 10.58 -24.68 6.93
C ASP A 233 11.65 -23.97 7.77
N PHE A 234 11.27 -23.45 8.93
CA PHE A 234 12.13 -22.76 9.88
C PHE A 234 12.57 -23.66 11.04
N HIS A 235 12.18 -24.93 11.04
CA HIS A 235 12.62 -25.96 11.98
C HIS A 235 12.43 -25.60 13.46
N GLY A 236 11.35 -24.89 13.78
CA GLY A 236 11.01 -24.45 15.13
C GLY A 236 11.83 -23.25 15.61
N ALA A 237 12.50 -22.51 14.72
CA ALA A 237 13.26 -21.33 15.09
C ALA A 237 12.36 -20.25 15.71
N GLU A 238 12.92 -19.50 16.66
CA GLU A 238 12.24 -18.38 17.29
C GLU A 238 12.41 -17.10 16.45
N VAL A 239 11.29 -16.56 15.96
CA VAL A 239 11.24 -15.34 15.16
C VAL A 239 10.76 -14.18 16.01
N LYS A 240 11.64 -13.18 16.19
CA LYS A 240 11.33 -11.96 16.94
C LYS A 240 10.43 -11.04 16.13
N VAL A 241 9.27 -10.69 16.69
CA VAL A 241 8.27 -9.82 16.07
C VAL A 241 7.97 -8.64 16.99
N THR A 242 7.84 -7.45 16.42
CA THR A 242 7.38 -6.27 17.17
C THR A 242 5.95 -5.91 16.82
N ALA A 243 5.17 -5.60 17.84
CA ALA A 243 3.78 -5.19 17.72
C ALA A 243 3.43 -4.27 18.88
N LYS A 244 2.35 -3.50 18.72
CA LYS A 244 1.73 -2.73 19.79
C LYS A 244 0.21 -2.91 19.70
N PRO A 245 -0.54 -2.84 20.81
CA PRO A 245 -1.99 -2.99 20.79
C PRO A 245 -2.64 -2.03 19.80
N PHE A 246 -3.38 -2.62 18.86
CA PHE A 246 -4.18 -1.92 17.87
C PHE A 246 -5.44 -2.74 17.56
N PRO A 247 -6.54 -2.50 18.31
CA PRO A 247 -7.78 -3.22 18.10
C PRO A 247 -8.37 -3.00 16.70
N PRO A 248 -9.02 -4.00 16.08
CA PRO A 248 -9.15 -5.40 16.52
C PRO A 248 -7.99 -6.32 16.07
N TYR A 249 -6.93 -5.76 15.49
CA TYR A 249 -5.86 -6.51 14.83
C TYR A 249 -4.86 -7.14 15.80
N TRP A 250 -4.47 -6.38 16.82
CA TRP A 250 -3.57 -6.85 17.88
C TRP A 250 -4.07 -6.40 19.24
N LEU A 251 -4.29 -7.36 20.13
CA LEU A 251 -4.83 -7.18 21.46
C LEU A 251 -3.89 -7.83 22.47
N GLU A 252 -3.74 -7.19 23.62
CA GLU A 252 -3.03 -7.70 24.79
C GLU A 252 -4.05 -7.87 25.91
N GLY A 253 -4.12 -9.05 26.52
CA GLY A 253 -5.11 -9.33 27.57
C GLY A 253 -5.02 -10.74 28.15
N GLU A 254 -5.67 -10.94 29.30
CA GLU A 254 -5.75 -12.24 29.96
C GLU A 254 -6.66 -13.21 29.19
N GLU A 255 -6.22 -14.47 29.13
CA GLU A 255 -6.82 -15.62 28.44
C GLU A 255 -8.36 -15.62 28.42
N GLU A 256 -8.95 -15.12 27.33
CA GLU A 256 -10.24 -15.68 26.88
C GLU A 256 -9.96 -17.05 26.27
N ARG A 257 -10.06 -18.09 27.12
CA ARG A 257 -10.07 -19.54 26.82
C ARG A 257 -9.39 -19.93 25.48
N GLY A 258 -8.06 -20.01 25.47
CA GLY A 258 -7.33 -20.75 24.42
C GLY A 258 -6.03 -20.14 23.91
N ALA A 259 -5.65 -18.91 24.28
CA ALA A 259 -4.38 -18.31 23.85
C ALA A 259 -3.29 -18.50 24.89
N ARG A 260 -2.22 -19.22 24.53
CA ARG A 260 -1.12 -19.53 25.44
C ARG A 260 -0.22 -18.33 25.79
N ASP A 261 -0.30 -17.21 25.05
CA ASP A 261 0.67 -16.11 25.12
C ASP A 261 0.03 -14.72 25.43
N GLY A 262 -1.24 -14.65 25.83
CA GLY A 262 -1.90 -13.37 26.20
C GLY A 262 -2.08 -12.35 25.04
N HIS A 263 -1.80 -12.78 23.81
CA HIS A 263 -1.98 -11.99 22.58
C HIS A 263 -3.12 -12.55 21.74
N HIS A 264 -3.94 -11.65 21.18
CA HIS A 264 -5.09 -11.98 20.36
C HIS A 264 -5.28 -10.97 19.23
N GLY A 265 -6.24 -11.22 18.32
CA GLY A 265 -6.58 -10.33 17.22
C GLY A 265 -6.26 -10.93 15.85
N THR A 266 -6.81 -10.32 14.79
CA THR A 266 -6.74 -10.85 13.44
C THR A 266 -5.29 -11.00 12.94
N ASP A 267 -4.43 -10.01 13.21
CA ASP A 267 -3.04 -10.03 12.76
C ASP A 267 -2.21 -11.04 13.53
N TYR A 268 -2.48 -11.21 14.83
CA TYR A 268 -1.82 -12.23 15.64
C TYR A 268 -2.21 -13.63 15.18
N LEU A 269 -3.48 -13.88 14.90
CA LEU A 269 -3.95 -15.17 14.36
C LEU A 269 -3.37 -15.45 12.96
N LEU A 270 -3.27 -14.43 12.11
CA LEU A 270 -2.60 -14.55 10.81
C LEU A 270 -1.12 -14.91 11.00
N LEU A 271 -0.44 -14.26 11.93
CA LEU A 271 0.96 -14.55 12.25
C LEU A 271 1.13 -15.97 12.78
N GLN A 272 0.24 -16.46 13.64
CA GLN A 272 0.23 -17.85 14.11
C GLN A 272 -0.01 -18.84 12.97
N ALA A 273 -0.91 -18.53 12.03
CA ALA A 273 -1.14 -19.37 10.87
C ALA A 273 0.11 -19.48 9.99
N VAL A 274 0.80 -18.36 9.75
CA VAL A 274 2.08 -18.33 9.04
C VAL A 274 3.17 -19.10 9.81
N ALA A 275 3.22 -18.93 11.13
CA ALA A 275 4.13 -19.65 12.01
C ALA A 275 3.91 -21.17 11.97
N SER A 276 2.66 -21.61 11.91
CA SER A 276 2.30 -23.03 11.78
C SER A 276 2.65 -23.60 10.41
N ALA A 277 2.47 -22.82 9.33
CA ALA A 277 2.73 -23.27 7.97
C ALA A 277 4.24 -23.36 7.67
N LEU A 278 5.03 -22.44 8.22
CA LEU A 278 6.47 -22.36 8.02
C LEU A 278 7.28 -22.95 9.19
N ASN A 279 6.60 -23.48 10.22
CA ASN A 279 7.18 -24.14 11.38
C ASN A 279 8.23 -23.27 12.12
N PHE A 280 7.78 -22.12 12.63
CA PHE A 280 8.56 -21.27 13.56
C PHE A 280 7.73 -20.88 14.79
N SER A 281 8.39 -20.44 15.86
CA SER A 281 7.74 -19.86 17.04
C SER A 281 7.85 -18.33 17.01
N VAL A 282 6.84 -17.64 17.54
CA VAL A 282 6.77 -16.18 17.57
C VAL A 282 7.23 -15.68 18.93
N ALA A 283 8.22 -14.80 18.95
CA ALA A 283 8.64 -14.08 20.15
C ALA A 283 8.31 -12.60 20.03
N VAL A 284 7.32 -12.13 20.79
CA VAL A 284 6.91 -10.72 20.77
C VAL A 284 7.90 -9.90 21.59
N VAL A 285 8.59 -8.96 20.93
CA VAL A 285 9.54 -8.05 21.57
C VAL A 285 8.76 -6.83 22.08
N PRO A 286 8.87 -6.48 23.37
CA PRO A 286 8.14 -5.34 23.94
C PRO A 286 8.61 -4.03 23.32
N THR A 287 7.67 -3.10 23.16
CA THR A 287 7.90 -1.75 22.61
C THR A 287 7.15 -0.70 23.40
N SER A 288 7.74 0.48 23.55
CA SER A 288 7.17 1.62 24.26
C SER A 288 6.24 2.44 23.36
N ASP A 289 6.68 2.74 22.14
CA ASP A 289 5.95 3.56 21.18
C ASP A 289 5.94 2.96 19.75
N TRP A 290 5.11 3.56 18.88
CA TRP A 290 5.00 3.12 17.48
C TRP A 290 6.27 3.40 16.66
N ASN A 291 7.13 4.33 17.10
CA ASN A 291 8.38 4.59 16.42
C ASN A 291 9.35 3.42 16.68
N GLU A 292 9.45 2.98 17.93
CA GLU A 292 10.26 1.85 18.38
C GLU A 292 9.86 0.55 17.68
N VAL A 293 8.56 0.32 17.44
CA VAL A 293 8.07 -0.82 16.64
C VAL A 293 8.79 -0.91 15.29
N THR A 294 8.91 0.22 14.59
CA THR A 294 9.54 0.27 13.27
C THR A 294 11.07 0.37 13.35
N GLU A 295 11.61 1.06 14.37
CA GLU A 295 13.04 1.22 14.60
C GLU A 295 13.72 -0.10 14.92
N LYS A 296 13.08 -0.98 15.72
CA LYS A 296 13.60 -2.32 16.01
C LYS A 296 13.74 -3.19 14.76
N VAL A 297 12.85 -3.03 13.78
CA VAL A 297 12.95 -3.71 12.48
C VAL A 297 14.08 -3.11 11.64
N GLU A 298 14.26 -1.79 11.68
CA GLU A 298 15.36 -1.11 11.00
C GLU A 298 16.73 -1.54 11.56
N LYS A 299 16.85 -1.61 12.89
CA LYS A 299 18.04 -2.08 13.63
C LYS A 299 18.23 -3.59 13.62
N ARG A 300 17.28 -4.36 13.06
CA ARG A 300 17.30 -5.84 13.04
C ARG A 300 17.26 -6.50 14.42
N GLU A 301 16.76 -5.81 15.43
CA GLU A 301 16.43 -6.39 16.73
C GLU A 301 15.18 -7.28 16.62
N ALA A 302 14.27 -6.91 15.71
CA ALA A 302 13.11 -7.70 15.32
C ALA A 302 13.18 -8.06 13.82
N PHE A 303 12.71 -9.25 13.47
CA PHE A 303 12.69 -9.74 12.09
C PHE A 303 11.62 -9.02 11.26
N MET A 304 10.44 -8.83 11.86
CA MET A 304 9.28 -8.17 11.24
C MET A 304 8.46 -7.42 12.29
N ALA A 305 7.61 -6.51 11.82
CA ALA A 305 6.59 -5.87 12.64
C ALA A 305 5.20 -6.17 12.08
N THR A 306 4.23 -6.40 12.97
CA THR A 306 2.81 -6.48 12.61
C THR A 306 2.15 -5.14 12.90
N ILE A 307 1.82 -4.41 11.84
CA ILE A 307 1.30 -3.04 11.91
C ILE A 307 0.52 -2.71 10.64
N ILE A 308 -0.54 -1.92 10.76
CA ILE A 308 -1.17 -1.28 9.61
C ILE A 308 -0.28 -0.15 9.13
N TYR A 309 0.48 -0.42 8.07
CA TYR A 309 1.48 0.51 7.57
C TYR A 309 1.29 0.75 6.08
N ALA A 310 0.68 1.88 5.73
CA ALA A 310 0.51 2.30 4.35
C ALA A 310 1.85 2.34 3.60
N VAL A 311 1.84 1.81 2.38
CA VAL A 311 3.01 1.75 1.50
C VAL A 311 3.25 3.12 0.88
N LEU A 312 4.07 3.95 1.55
CA LEU A 312 4.49 5.27 1.06
C LEU A 312 5.91 5.21 0.47
N PRO A 313 6.27 6.09 -0.49
CA PRO A 313 7.62 6.13 -1.07
C PRO A 313 8.74 6.26 -0.03
N ASP A 314 8.56 7.06 1.01
CA ASP A 314 9.57 7.24 2.07
C ASP A 314 9.69 6.06 3.02
N ARG A 315 8.61 5.27 3.17
CA ARG A 315 8.62 4.01 3.92
C ARG A 315 9.27 2.92 3.10
N LEU A 316 9.00 2.87 1.79
CA LEU A 316 9.64 1.98 0.83
C LEU A 316 11.15 2.22 0.71
N LYS A 317 11.70 3.34 1.19
CA LYS A 317 13.15 3.57 1.30
C LYS A 317 13.78 2.88 2.51
N ARG A 318 13.03 2.67 3.60
CA ARG A 318 13.50 2.09 4.87
C ARG A 318 13.12 0.62 5.05
N TYR A 319 11.89 0.25 4.68
CA TYR A 319 11.32 -1.05 4.96
C TYR A 319 10.99 -1.84 3.69
N SER A 320 11.02 -3.16 3.80
CA SER A 320 10.47 -4.08 2.80
C SER A 320 9.10 -4.55 3.31
N PHE A 321 8.10 -4.57 2.44
CA PHE A 321 6.75 -4.98 2.79
C PHE A 321 6.48 -6.40 2.29
N SER A 322 5.63 -7.13 3.01
CA SER A 322 5.01 -8.35 2.48
C SER A 322 4.02 -8.00 1.37
N TYR A 323 3.45 -9.03 0.75
CA TYR A 323 2.29 -8.81 -0.09
C TYR A 323 1.13 -8.25 0.76
N PRO A 324 0.42 -7.21 0.29
CA PRO A 324 -0.71 -6.67 1.03
C PRO A 324 -1.81 -7.72 1.11
N TYR A 325 -2.26 -8.01 2.33
CA TYR A 325 -3.40 -8.91 2.57
C TYR A 325 -4.71 -8.15 2.81
N GLU A 326 -4.64 -6.84 3.08
CA GLU A 326 -5.79 -5.96 3.28
C GLU A 326 -5.60 -4.63 2.53
N TYR A 327 -6.67 -4.14 1.92
CA TYR A 327 -6.70 -2.84 1.24
C TYR A 327 -7.59 -1.88 2.02
N ALA A 328 -6.98 -0.85 2.60
CA ALA A 328 -7.71 0.23 3.26
C ALA A 328 -7.91 1.41 2.29
N SER A 329 -9.12 1.95 2.25
CA SER A 329 -9.41 3.21 1.56
C SER A 329 -9.36 4.37 2.55
N PRO A 330 -8.54 5.41 2.33
CA PRO A 330 -8.53 6.57 3.22
C PRO A 330 -9.88 7.28 3.19
N THR A 331 -10.52 7.38 4.34
CA THR A 331 -11.80 8.07 4.54
C THR A 331 -11.64 9.21 5.54
N PHE A 332 -12.56 10.18 5.49
CA PHE A 332 -12.67 11.21 6.51
C PHE A 332 -13.92 10.97 7.35
N CYS A 333 -13.84 11.34 8.62
CA CYS A 333 -14.95 11.25 9.57
C CYS A 333 -15.25 12.66 10.09
N MET A 334 -16.53 12.93 10.33
CA MET A 334 -17.01 14.21 10.85
C MET A 334 -18.08 13.96 11.89
N ASN A 335 -18.36 14.95 12.74
CA ASN A 335 -19.48 14.86 13.66
C ASN A 335 -20.80 14.64 12.89
N LYS A 336 -21.70 13.87 13.50
CA LYS A 336 -23.03 13.69 12.96
C LYS A 336 -23.75 15.03 13.04
N PRO A 337 -24.23 15.59 11.91
CA PRO A 337 -24.85 16.90 11.95
C PRO A 337 -26.10 16.86 12.82
N LEU A 338 -26.28 17.91 13.62
CA LEU A 338 -27.47 18.08 14.45
C LEU A 338 -28.71 18.13 13.56
N LEU A 339 -29.76 17.47 14.02
CA LEU A 339 -31.07 17.57 13.39
C LEU A 339 -31.60 19.00 13.57
N ARG A 340 -32.21 19.54 12.51
CA ARG A 340 -32.91 20.82 12.62
C ARG A 340 -34.03 20.72 13.65
N PRO A 341 -34.37 21.82 14.35
CA PRO A 341 -35.39 21.78 15.39
C PRO A 341 -36.74 21.33 14.81
N GLN A 342 -37.44 20.49 15.58
CA GLN A 342 -38.58 19.72 15.10
C GLN A 342 -39.75 20.60 14.62
N PHE A 343 -39.92 21.82 15.14
CA PHE A 343 -40.99 22.72 14.70
C PHE A 343 -40.84 23.18 13.23
N LEU A 344 -39.60 23.25 12.70
CA LEU A 344 -39.36 23.60 11.30
C LEU A 344 -39.84 22.49 10.34
N SER A 345 -40.10 21.28 10.85
CA SER A 345 -40.68 20.18 10.06
C SER A 345 -42.09 20.49 9.53
N LEU A 346 -42.79 21.49 10.09
CA LEU A 346 -44.09 21.94 9.60
C LEU A 346 -43.99 22.79 8.33
N TYR A 347 -42.84 23.43 8.09
CA TYR A 347 -42.61 24.33 6.95
C TYR A 347 -41.97 23.63 5.76
N TYR A 348 -40.98 22.76 6.00
CA TYR A 348 -40.25 22.01 4.97
C TYR A 348 -41.03 21.06 4.04
N PRO A 349 -42.26 20.59 4.34
CA PRO A 349 -42.99 19.70 3.45
C PRO A 349 -43.28 20.30 2.07
N LEU A 350 -43.26 21.63 1.96
CA LEU A 350 -43.41 22.39 0.73
C LEU A 350 -42.21 23.31 0.52
N THR A 351 -41.83 23.51 -0.74
CA THR A 351 -40.75 24.45 -1.09
C THR A 351 -41.22 25.89 -0.94
N ASN A 352 -40.28 26.83 -0.80
CA ASN A 352 -40.57 28.26 -0.72
C ASN A 352 -41.44 28.73 -1.90
N GLU A 353 -41.18 28.20 -3.10
CA GLU A 353 -41.95 28.52 -4.32
C GLU A 353 -43.41 28.10 -4.23
N VAL A 354 -43.68 26.93 -3.62
CA VAL A 354 -45.05 26.44 -3.44
C VAL A 354 -45.76 27.25 -2.35
N TRP A 355 -45.07 27.58 -1.26
CA TRP A 355 -45.61 28.48 -0.24
C TRP A 355 -45.99 29.85 -0.82
N LEU A 356 -45.12 30.44 -1.63
CA LEU A 356 -45.38 31.69 -2.33
C LEU A 356 -46.59 31.56 -3.27
N SER A 357 -46.70 30.45 -4.00
CA SER A 357 -47.82 30.17 -4.90
C SER A 357 -49.15 30.04 -4.15
N ILE A 358 -49.16 29.42 -2.95
CA ILE A 358 -50.34 29.32 -2.09
C ILE A 358 -50.76 30.72 -1.60
N LEU A 359 -49.81 31.53 -1.13
CA LEU A 359 -50.08 32.90 -0.70
C LEU A 359 -50.66 33.75 -1.84
N LEU A 360 -50.09 33.63 -3.04
CA LEU A 360 -50.60 34.31 -4.22
C LEU A 360 -52.02 33.85 -4.59
N ALA A 361 -52.28 32.54 -4.55
CA ALA A 361 -53.60 31.99 -4.84
C ALA A 361 -54.66 32.43 -3.81
N LEU A 362 -54.28 32.52 -2.53
CA LEU A 362 -55.14 33.03 -1.45
C LEU A 362 -55.55 34.50 -1.65
N VAL A 363 -54.78 35.29 -2.39
CA VAL A 363 -55.14 36.68 -2.73
C VAL A 363 -55.91 36.73 -4.06
N LEU A 364 -55.43 36.04 -5.09
CA LEU A 364 -56.01 36.12 -6.44
C LEU A 364 -57.40 35.50 -6.53
N VAL A 365 -57.63 34.35 -5.90
CA VAL A 365 -58.90 33.62 -6.04
C VAL A 365 -60.07 34.40 -5.43
N PRO A 366 -59.98 34.95 -4.20
CA PRO A 366 -61.04 35.81 -3.67
C PRO A 366 -61.26 37.06 -4.52
N LEU A 367 -60.21 37.71 -5.04
CA LEU A 367 -60.35 38.90 -5.90
C LEU A 367 -61.13 38.58 -7.18
N VAL A 368 -60.80 37.46 -7.83
CA VAL A 368 -61.50 36.98 -9.02
C VAL A 368 -62.95 36.63 -8.69
N LEU A 369 -63.21 35.94 -7.57
CA LEU A 369 -64.57 35.58 -7.15
C LEU A 369 -65.41 36.81 -6.79
N VAL A 370 -64.86 37.78 -6.05
CA VAL A 370 -65.52 39.06 -5.74
C VAL A 370 -65.84 39.82 -7.01
N LYS A 371 -64.90 39.90 -7.96
CA LYS A 371 -65.14 40.54 -9.26
C LYS A 371 -66.21 39.77 -10.05
N MET A 372 -66.19 38.45 -10.12
CA MET A 372 -67.19 37.70 -10.88
C MET A 372 -68.59 37.77 -10.26
N THR A 373 -68.70 37.82 -8.93
CA THR A 373 -69.99 37.88 -8.24
C THR A 373 -70.56 39.31 -8.15
N SER A 374 -69.72 40.34 -8.04
CA SER A 374 -70.18 41.74 -7.98
C SER A 374 -70.77 42.23 -9.29
N TRP A 375 -70.35 41.68 -10.44
CA TRP A 375 -70.91 42.00 -11.76
C TRP A 375 -72.25 41.31 -12.04
N LEU A 376 -72.66 40.36 -11.19
CA LEU A 376 -73.95 39.67 -11.29
C LEU A 376 -74.99 40.18 -10.27
N ARG A 377 -74.63 41.17 -9.44
CA ARG A 377 -75.44 41.59 -8.27
C ARG A 377 -76.05 42.96 -8.53
N ASP A 378 -77.21 43.00 -9.19
CA ASP A 378 -78.01 44.22 -9.39
C ASP A 378 -78.89 44.60 -8.18
N ASP A 379 -78.88 43.81 -7.10
CA ASP A 379 -79.76 44.02 -5.93
C ASP A 379 -78.98 44.27 -4.62
N PRO A 380 -79.09 45.46 -3.98
CA PRO A 380 -78.26 45.86 -2.82
C PRO A 380 -78.66 45.20 -1.48
N SER A 381 -79.75 44.43 -1.43
CA SER A 381 -80.46 44.15 -0.17
C SER A 381 -80.22 42.79 0.50
N SER A 382 -79.38 41.90 -0.06
CA SER A 382 -79.08 40.59 0.57
C SER A 382 -77.82 40.64 1.45
N GLY A 383 -77.92 41.31 2.58
CA GLY A 383 -76.86 41.40 3.59
C GLY A 383 -76.63 40.08 4.34
N GLN A 384 -75.83 39.18 3.77
CA GLN A 384 -74.96 38.23 4.49
C GLN A 384 -74.18 37.38 3.46
N THR A 385 -73.06 37.93 3.00
CA THR A 385 -71.98 37.11 2.48
C THR A 385 -70.85 37.27 3.48
N SER A 386 -70.45 36.20 4.16
CA SER A 386 -69.11 36.16 4.76
C SER A 386 -68.13 36.65 3.69
N PRO A 387 -67.08 37.41 4.05
CA PRO A 387 -66.13 37.88 3.05
C PRO A 387 -65.62 36.65 2.30
N LEU A 388 -65.77 36.59 0.98
CA LEU A 388 -65.40 35.42 0.16
C LEU A 388 -63.93 34.96 0.40
N VAL A 389 -63.10 35.87 0.92
CA VAL A 389 -61.77 35.61 1.46
C VAL A 389 -61.78 34.59 2.61
N ASP A 390 -62.67 34.73 3.60
CA ASP A 390 -62.85 33.80 4.71
C ASP A 390 -63.27 32.41 4.20
N GLU A 391 -64.15 32.35 3.19
CA GLU A 391 -64.58 31.08 2.60
C GLU A 391 -63.44 30.35 1.86
N VAL A 392 -62.61 31.09 1.13
CA VAL A 392 -61.42 30.56 0.45
C VAL A 392 -60.41 30.04 1.49
N VAL A 393 -60.17 30.78 2.57
CA VAL A 393 -59.28 30.34 3.66
C VAL A 393 -59.83 29.09 4.36
N ARG A 394 -61.12 29.07 4.70
CA ARG A 394 -61.81 27.93 5.33
C ARG A 394 -61.70 26.65 4.50
N THR A 395 -61.94 26.76 3.20
CA THR A 395 -61.87 25.62 2.28
C THR A 395 -60.43 25.13 2.07
N LEU A 396 -59.42 26.01 2.11
CA LEU A 396 -58.00 25.60 2.14
C LEU A 396 -57.65 24.81 3.40
N LEU A 397 -58.21 25.21 4.55
CA LEU A 397 -58.06 24.50 5.83
C LEU A 397 -58.90 23.21 5.89
N GLY A 398 -59.67 22.89 4.83
CA GLY A 398 -60.48 21.68 4.72
C GLY A 398 -61.86 21.78 5.40
N GLN A 399 -62.34 22.98 5.69
CA GLN A 399 -63.71 23.19 6.18
C GLN A 399 -64.71 23.20 5.02
N ASN A 400 -65.96 22.87 5.34
CA ASN A 400 -67.06 22.90 4.37
C ASN A 400 -67.40 24.34 3.97
N LEU A 401 -67.89 24.50 2.74
CA LEU A 401 -68.44 25.77 2.26
C LEU A 401 -69.67 26.15 3.10
N SER A 402 -69.65 27.35 3.67
CA SER A 402 -70.77 27.96 4.38
C SER A 402 -71.74 28.68 3.43
N VAL A 403 -71.26 29.08 2.25
CA VAL A 403 -72.07 29.83 1.27
C VAL A 403 -72.81 28.88 0.33
N GLY A 404 -74.12 29.08 0.19
CA GLY A 404 -74.95 28.36 -0.78
C GLY A 404 -74.52 28.65 -2.22
N CYS A 405 -73.85 27.69 -2.87
CA CYS A 405 -73.37 27.80 -4.26
C CYS A 405 -74.49 28.01 -5.31
N ARG A 406 -75.77 27.88 -4.94
CA ARG A 406 -76.92 28.03 -5.84
C ARG A 406 -77.12 29.47 -6.32
N SER A 407 -76.66 30.46 -5.56
CA SER A 407 -76.75 31.88 -5.91
C SER A 407 -75.62 32.35 -6.83
N MET A 408 -74.60 31.51 -7.09
CA MET A 408 -73.44 31.88 -7.90
C MET A 408 -73.63 31.54 -9.39
N GLY A 409 -73.28 32.49 -10.26
CA GLY A 409 -73.22 32.28 -11.71
C GLY A 409 -72.29 31.11 -12.12
N THR A 410 -72.59 30.47 -13.25
CA THR A 410 -71.86 29.26 -13.72
C THR A 410 -70.35 29.46 -13.81
N ARG A 411 -69.89 30.65 -14.22
CA ARG A 411 -68.46 31.00 -14.34
C ARG A 411 -67.76 31.02 -12.97
N ALA A 412 -68.38 31.61 -11.96
CA ALA A 412 -67.85 31.66 -10.59
C ALA A 412 -67.80 30.26 -9.95
N ARG A 413 -68.79 29.40 -10.25
CA ARG A 413 -68.81 28.00 -9.80
C ARG A 413 -67.66 27.17 -10.39
N LEU A 414 -67.27 27.41 -11.65
CA LEU A 414 -66.11 26.76 -12.24
C LEU A 414 -64.80 27.17 -11.55
N VAL A 415 -64.63 28.47 -11.27
CA VAL A 415 -63.46 28.98 -10.54
C VAL A 415 -63.40 28.42 -9.12
N LEU A 416 -64.55 28.38 -8.41
CA LEU A 416 -64.63 27.78 -7.08
C LEU A 416 -64.35 26.28 -7.13
N GLY A 417 -64.86 25.55 -8.12
CA GLY A 417 -64.56 24.13 -8.32
C GLY A 417 -63.07 23.86 -8.55
N ALA A 418 -62.42 24.67 -9.39
CA ALA A 418 -60.98 24.59 -9.60
C ALA A 418 -60.19 24.89 -8.31
N TRP A 419 -60.63 25.89 -7.53
CA TRP A 419 -60.06 26.18 -6.21
C TRP A 419 -60.18 25.01 -5.23
N LEU A 420 -61.35 24.35 -5.17
CA LEU A 420 -61.55 23.19 -4.30
C LEU A 420 -60.65 22.01 -4.68
N ILE A 421 -60.46 21.76 -5.99
CA ILE A 421 -59.51 20.74 -6.46
C ILE A 421 -58.09 21.12 -6.05
N PHE A 422 -57.69 22.38 -6.25
CA PHE A 422 -56.38 22.88 -5.84
C PHE A 422 -56.13 22.72 -4.33
N ALA A 423 -57.09 23.17 -3.50
CA ALA A 423 -57.02 23.07 -2.05
C ALA A 423 -56.92 21.61 -1.59
N LEU A 424 -57.67 20.70 -2.23
CA LEU A 424 -57.62 19.27 -1.95
C LEU A 424 -56.25 18.66 -2.29
N VAL A 425 -55.71 18.99 -3.47
CA VAL A 425 -54.40 18.49 -3.91
C VAL A 425 -53.27 18.99 -3.01
N ILE A 426 -53.23 20.29 -2.70
CA ILE A 426 -52.22 20.87 -1.82
C ILE A 426 -52.34 20.33 -0.40
N GLY A 427 -53.56 20.23 0.14
CA GLY A 427 -53.80 19.68 1.47
C GLY A 427 -53.36 18.22 1.59
N ALA A 428 -53.66 17.40 0.57
CA ALA A 428 -53.21 16.00 0.51
C ALA A 428 -51.68 15.89 0.40
N ALA A 429 -51.06 16.68 -0.49
CA ALA A 429 -49.61 16.69 -0.68
C ALA A 429 -48.86 17.16 0.58
N TYR A 430 -49.35 18.21 1.24
CA TYR A 430 -48.78 18.70 2.49
C TYR A 430 -48.81 17.64 3.59
N ARG A 431 -49.97 16.99 3.80
CA ARG A 431 -50.12 15.93 4.81
C ARG A 431 -49.21 14.73 4.50
N GLY A 432 -49.17 14.28 3.25
CA GLY A 432 -48.30 13.17 2.83
C GLY A 432 -46.82 13.47 3.05
N ASN A 433 -46.36 14.64 2.61
CA ASN A 433 -44.97 15.06 2.79
C ASN A 433 -44.64 15.27 4.27
N LEU A 434 -45.54 15.85 5.06
CA LEU A 434 -45.34 16.03 6.50
C LEU A 434 -45.15 14.69 7.21
N THR A 435 -45.97 13.67 6.89
CA THR A 435 -45.79 12.31 7.43
C THR A 435 -44.41 11.73 7.06
N ALA A 436 -43.95 11.93 5.82
CA ALA A 436 -42.62 11.48 5.40
C ALA A 436 -41.49 12.21 6.18
N PHE A 437 -41.60 13.52 6.38
CA PHE A 437 -40.61 14.31 7.13
C PHE A 437 -40.57 13.98 8.62
N LEU A 438 -41.69 13.58 9.22
CA LEU A 438 -41.76 13.19 10.63
C LEU A 438 -41.24 11.76 10.87
N THR A 439 -41.29 10.90 9.85
CA THR A 439 -40.83 9.50 9.95
C THR A 439 -39.36 9.33 9.60
N ILE A 440 -38.84 10.11 8.65
CA ILE A 440 -37.44 10.02 8.21
C ILE A 440 -36.70 11.31 8.55
N PRO A 441 -35.73 11.28 9.50
CA PRO A 441 -34.95 12.45 9.84
C PRO A 441 -34.06 12.87 8.67
N LYS A 442 -34.25 14.10 8.18
CA LYS A 442 -33.43 14.67 7.11
C LYS A 442 -32.25 15.45 7.69
N TYR A 443 -31.06 14.91 7.52
CA TYR A 443 -29.81 15.59 7.88
C TYR A 443 -29.50 16.73 6.89
N PRO A 444 -28.84 17.81 7.33
CA PRO A 444 -28.31 18.81 6.41
C PRO A 444 -27.26 18.19 5.48
N PRO A 445 -27.05 18.77 4.28
CA PRO A 445 -26.01 18.29 3.37
C PRO A 445 -24.64 18.37 4.04
N ARG A 446 -23.78 17.40 3.71
CA ARG A 446 -22.41 17.27 4.21
C ARG A 446 -21.46 17.05 3.04
N PRO A 447 -20.19 17.45 3.14
CA PRO A 447 -19.18 17.05 2.16
C PRO A 447 -19.09 15.53 2.07
N GLU A 448 -19.24 14.99 0.87
CA GLU A 448 -19.12 13.55 0.59
C GLU A 448 -17.88 13.24 -0.26
N THR A 449 -17.23 14.27 -0.78
CA THR A 449 -16.05 14.15 -1.63
C THR A 449 -14.90 14.99 -1.07
N LEU A 450 -13.68 14.58 -1.41
CA LEU A 450 -12.48 15.28 -0.96
C LEU A 450 -12.40 16.76 -1.42
N PRO A 451 -12.78 17.12 -2.67
CA PRO A 451 -12.84 18.53 -3.08
C PRO A 451 -13.79 19.36 -2.21
N GLN A 452 -14.99 18.84 -1.94
CA GLN A 452 -15.96 19.52 -1.06
C GLN A 452 -15.44 19.66 0.37
N LEU A 453 -14.73 18.63 0.88
CA LEU A 453 -14.16 18.67 2.22
C LEU A 453 -13.16 19.82 2.36
N VAL A 454 -12.26 19.97 1.39
CA VAL A 454 -11.21 21.00 1.40
C VAL A 454 -11.81 22.41 1.27
N GLU A 455 -12.94 22.57 0.58
CA GLU A 455 -13.63 23.85 0.47
C GLU A 455 -14.35 24.26 1.76
N VAL A 456 -14.94 23.29 2.46
CA VAL A 456 -15.83 23.55 3.62
C VAL A 456 -15.09 23.53 4.95
N VAL A 457 -14.04 22.71 5.08
CA VAL A 457 -13.38 22.43 6.36
C VAL A 457 -12.05 23.15 6.46
N ASP A 458 -11.84 23.85 7.58
CA ASP A 458 -10.58 24.56 7.86
C ASP A 458 -9.47 23.64 8.37
N ARG A 459 -9.84 22.54 9.04
CA ARG A 459 -8.90 21.67 9.74
C ARG A 459 -9.29 20.19 9.70
N VAL A 460 -8.33 19.34 9.34
CA VAL A 460 -8.44 17.88 9.36
C VAL A 460 -7.43 17.33 10.36
N THR A 461 -7.88 16.58 11.37
CA THR A 461 -6.98 16.02 12.39
C THR A 461 -6.46 14.64 11.96
N MET A 462 -5.19 14.38 12.22
CA MET A 462 -4.59 13.04 12.09
C MET A 462 -3.63 12.74 13.25
N PRO A 463 -3.43 11.46 13.63
CA PRO A 463 -2.44 11.08 14.64
C PRO A 463 -1.00 11.39 14.18
N PRO A 464 0.03 11.20 15.03
CA PRO A 464 1.40 11.62 14.72
C PRO A 464 1.98 11.01 13.43
N TYR A 465 1.57 9.79 13.05
CA TYR A 465 1.98 9.17 11.79
C TYR A 465 1.48 9.92 10.54
N GLY A 466 0.47 10.79 10.71
CA GLY A 466 -0.07 11.68 9.69
C GLY A 466 0.95 12.68 9.15
N ALA A 467 2.06 12.93 9.84
CA ALA A 467 3.14 13.79 9.35
C ALA A 467 3.66 13.32 7.98
N GLN A 468 3.89 12.01 7.83
CA GLN A 468 4.36 11.44 6.57
C GLN A 468 3.29 11.51 5.47
N PHE A 469 2.00 11.41 5.83
CA PHE A 469 0.91 11.60 4.87
C PHE A 469 0.80 13.05 4.42
N ARG A 470 0.95 14.01 5.34
CA ARG A 470 0.99 15.45 5.03
C ARG A 470 2.12 15.75 4.03
N ASP A 471 3.32 15.23 4.29
CA ASP A 471 4.48 15.43 3.43
C ASP A 471 4.31 14.73 2.07
N PHE A 472 3.63 13.58 2.04
CA PHE A 472 3.28 12.89 0.79
C PHE A 472 2.26 13.68 -0.03
N TYR A 473 1.19 14.18 0.60
CA TYR A 473 0.14 14.94 -0.10
C TYR A 473 0.62 16.32 -0.56
N SER A 474 1.55 16.96 0.15
CA SER A 474 2.12 18.26 -0.24
C SER A 474 2.97 18.16 -1.52
N GLN A 475 3.57 16.98 -1.77
CA GLN A 475 4.34 16.68 -2.98
C GLN A 475 3.46 16.29 -4.18
N SER A 476 2.16 16.09 -4.00
CA SER A 476 1.24 15.70 -5.09
C SER A 476 1.03 16.85 -6.08
N ASP A 477 0.77 16.55 -7.36
CA ASP A 477 0.43 17.57 -8.36
C ASP A 477 -1.00 18.12 -8.21
N SER A 478 -1.89 17.39 -7.55
CA SER A 478 -3.29 17.79 -7.39
C SER A 478 -3.45 18.91 -6.37
N TYR A 479 -4.16 19.97 -6.77
CA TYR A 479 -4.55 21.06 -5.86
C TYR A 479 -5.28 20.55 -4.62
N VAL A 480 -6.18 19.56 -4.79
CA VAL A 480 -6.99 19.02 -3.70
C VAL A 480 -6.11 18.37 -2.63
N PHE A 481 -5.08 17.61 -3.01
CA PHE A 481 -4.17 16.97 -2.06
C PHE A 481 -3.24 17.98 -1.39
N LYS A 482 -2.73 18.98 -2.12
CA LYS A 482 -1.94 20.07 -1.51
C LYS A 482 -2.75 20.85 -0.48
N ALA A 483 -3.98 21.19 -0.81
CA ALA A 483 -4.88 21.93 0.06
C ALA A 483 -5.37 21.09 1.25
N LEU A 484 -5.50 19.76 1.09
CA LEU A 484 -5.68 18.84 2.20
C LEU A 484 -4.47 18.85 3.13
N ALA A 485 -3.25 18.73 2.59
CA ALA A 485 -2.01 18.72 3.37
C ALA A 485 -1.85 19.99 4.23
N GLN A 486 -2.23 21.15 3.69
CA GLN A 486 -2.20 22.43 4.41
C GLN A 486 -3.20 22.48 5.58
N ARG A 487 -4.31 21.73 5.49
CA ARG A 487 -5.35 21.66 6.52
C ARG A 487 -5.11 20.54 7.54
N MET A 488 -4.12 19.69 7.32
CA MET A 488 -3.81 18.58 8.21
C MET A 488 -3.09 19.04 9.48
N ASP A 489 -3.76 18.86 10.61
CA ASP A 489 -3.25 19.13 11.95
C ASP A 489 -2.95 17.82 12.68
N LEU A 490 -1.82 17.75 13.38
CA LEU A 490 -1.35 16.53 14.04
C LEU A 490 -1.76 16.55 15.51
N VAL A 491 -2.53 15.56 15.91
CA VAL A 491 -3.01 15.35 17.29
C VAL A 491 -2.31 14.15 17.93
N GLY A 492 -2.32 14.05 19.26
CA GLY A 492 -1.60 12.99 19.97
C GLY A 492 -2.13 11.58 19.70
N SER A 493 -3.45 11.45 19.47
CA SER A 493 -4.09 10.16 19.18
C SER A 493 -5.30 10.30 18.24
N ALA A 494 -5.73 9.19 17.63
CA ALA A 494 -6.94 9.15 16.83
C ALA A 494 -8.19 9.49 17.66
N GLU A 495 -8.25 9.02 18.92
CA GLU A 495 -9.34 9.31 19.85
C GLU A 495 -9.43 10.79 20.19
N GLU A 496 -8.28 11.44 20.44
CA GLU A 496 -8.24 12.89 20.65
C GLU A 496 -8.72 13.65 19.42
N GLY A 497 -8.31 13.23 18.22
CA GLY A 497 -8.80 13.80 16.96
C GLY A 497 -10.30 13.68 16.80
N LEU A 498 -10.89 12.55 17.18
CA LEU A 498 -12.33 12.31 17.16
C LEU A 498 -13.08 13.15 18.21
N ARG A 499 -12.53 13.30 19.43
CA ARG A 499 -13.09 14.18 20.46
C ARG A 499 -13.11 15.63 19.99
N GLN A 500 -11.98 16.14 19.48
CA GLN A 500 -11.91 17.50 18.94
C GLN A 500 -12.85 17.74 17.75
N ALA A 501 -13.13 16.71 16.96
CA ALA A 501 -14.10 16.79 15.87
C ALA A 501 -15.56 16.76 16.36
N SER A 502 -15.82 16.24 17.57
CA SER A 502 -17.16 16.11 18.15
C SER A 502 -17.54 17.28 19.05
N ASP A 503 -16.57 17.92 19.70
CA ASP A 503 -16.76 19.03 20.63
C ASP A 503 -17.02 20.38 19.93
N LYS A 504 -16.84 20.44 18.61
CA LYS A 504 -17.19 21.58 17.74
C LYS A 504 -18.41 21.24 16.89
#